data_AF-A0A0G1EZ39-F1
#
_entry.id   AF-A0A0G1EZ39-F1
#
_cell.length_a   1.000
_cell.length_b   1.000
_cell.length_c   1.000
_cell.angle_alpha   90.00
_cell.angle_beta   90.00
_cell.angle_gamma   90.00
#
_symmetry.space_group_name_H-M   'P 1'
#
loop_
_entity.id
_entity.type
_entity.pdbx_description
1 polymer ?
#
loop_
_entity_poly.entity_id
_entity_poly.type
_entity_poly.pdbx_seq_one_letter_code
_entity_poly.pdbx_strand_id
1 'polypeptide(L)'
;MLGKDDYLPIRTYIAFEESEKERRVDPMASFLEILSKLKAGENIFIQYLIAPTAEKGWREKGQEAINKLTGKKIEVKKTWFGNIYGGVEEFIKNFFVGIAIYPTWENPKKEDAKTTAANLSPGEKNIVEAIENKISKLAFKTNIRYIYIARSDSFNSANLTAVTGSFRQFNSVNLNAFKGNDDEETSIDREIQPFRKRFEFIRKKKFIKRYINRRFVEKTFILNTEELATIYHYPIFAVEAPTLRRVEAKKAEPPVSLPI
;
A
#
# COMPACT_ATOMS: atom_id res chain seq x y z
N MET A 1 -5.68 3.70 -4.24
CA MET A 1 -5.83 2.39 -3.57
C MET A 1 -4.66 1.49 -3.97
N LEU A 2 -4.49 0.36 -3.29
CA LEU A 2 -3.53 -0.66 -3.70
C LEU A 2 -4.19 -1.62 -4.70
N GLY A 3 -3.39 -2.20 -5.60
CA GLY A 3 -3.85 -3.13 -6.62
C GLY A 3 -4.06 -4.55 -6.09
N LYS A 4 -3.29 -4.95 -5.06
CA LYS A 4 -3.41 -6.19 -4.31
C LYS A 4 -3.67 -5.88 -2.83
N ASP A 5 -3.86 -6.91 -2.02
CA ASP A 5 -4.12 -6.81 -0.59
C ASP A 5 -3.06 -6.01 0.19
N ASP A 6 -3.49 -5.37 1.28
CA ASP A 6 -2.67 -4.48 2.10
C ASP A 6 -1.45 -5.14 2.75
N TYR A 7 -1.44 -6.46 2.95
CA TYR A 7 -0.29 -7.16 3.54
C TYR A 7 0.90 -7.26 2.57
N LEU A 8 0.71 -7.02 1.28
CA LEU A 8 1.80 -6.95 0.31
C LEU A 8 2.40 -5.53 0.29
N PRO A 9 3.73 -5.39 0.39
CA PRO A 9 4.39 -4.10 0.31
C PRO A 9 4.43 -3.53 -1.12
N ILE A 10 4.54 -2.20 -1.23
CA ILE A 10 5.06 -1.56 -2.46
C ILE A 10 6.59 -1.64 -2.49
N ARG A 11 7.20 -1.24 -3.61
CA ARG A 11 8.66 -1.10 -3.68
C ARG A 11 9.13 0.00 -2.72
N THR A 12 10.02 -0.35 -1.80
CA THR A 12 10.56 0.56 -0.77
C THR A 12 11.89 1.18 -1.22
N TYR A 13 12.32 2.22 -0.50
CA TYR A 13 13.54 2.98 -0.75
C TYR A 13 14.80 2.11 -0.83
N ILE A 14 14.86 1.01 -0.09
CA ILE A 14 15.97 0.04 -0.11
C ILE A 14 16.22 -0.47 -1.54
N ALA A 15 15.15 -0.66 -2.33
CA ALA A 15 15.26 -1.10 -3.72
C ALA A 15 15.67 0.02 -4.70
N PHE A 16 15.78 1.27 -4.23
CA PHE A 16 16.28 2.44 -4.98
C PHE A 16 17.67 2.88 -4.50
N GLU A 17 18.11 2.41 -3.33
CA GLU A 17 19.44 2.63 -2.78
C GLU A 17 20.42 1.60 -3.34
N GLU A 18 20.78 1.73 -4.62
CA GLU A 18 21.94 1.02 -5.15
C GLU A 18 23.23 1.56 -4.51
N SER A 19 24.19 0.65 -4.27
CA SER A 19 25.46 0.92 -3.59
C SER A 19 26.40 1.84 -4.37
N GLU A 20 26.18 2.05 -5.67
CA GLU A 20 26.93 3.00 -6.49
C GLU A 20 26.21 4.38 -6.49
N LYS A 21 26.87 5.39 -5.93
CA LYS A 21 26.32 6.76 -5.76
C LYS A 21 25.78 7.38 -7.06
N GLU A 22 26.31 6.99 -8.21
CA GLU A 22 25.92 7.52 -9.53
C GLU A 22 24.57 6.98 -10.05
N ARG A 23 24.09 5.84 -9.53
CA ARG A 23 22.83 5.21 -9.98
C ARG A 23 21.68 5.37 -8.98
N ARG A 24 21.87 6.20 -7.94
CA ARG A 24 20.82 6.47 -6.97
C ARG A 24 19.70 7.28 -7.62
N VAL A 25 18.67 6.59 -8.10
CA VAL A 25 17.48 7.21 -8.67
C VAL A 25 16.50 7.51 -7.55
N ASP A 26 16.29 8.79 -7.27
CA ASP A 26 15.27 9.21 -6.32
C ASP A 26 13.88 9.12 -6.96
N PRO A 27 12.93 8.36 -6.39
CA PRO A 27 11.56 8.31 -6.90
C PRO A 27 10.85 9.69 -6.91
N MET A 28 11.26 10.66 -6.10
CA MET A 28 10.67 12.01 -6.16
C MET A 28 11.06 12.79 -7.43
N ALA A 29 12.11 12.38 -8.14
CA ALA A 29 12.57 13.04 -9.36
C ALA A 29 11.48 13.06 -10.44
N SER A 30 10.73 11.96 -10.60
CA SER A 30 9.65 11.86 -11.58
C SER A 30 8.52 12.85 -11.29
N PHE A 31 8.19 13.06 -10.00
CA PHE A 31 7.22 14.07 -9.59
C PHE A 31 7.73 15.49 -9.89
N LEU A 32 8.99 15.78 -9.57
CA LEU A 32 9.58 17.10 -9.83
C LEU A 32 9.63 17.43 -11.32
N GLU A 33 9.92 16.44 -12.17
CA GLU A 33 9.93 16.64 -13.61
C GLU A 33 8.54 17.05 -14.12
N ILE A 34 7.47 16.41 -13.62
CA ILE A 34 6.10 16.78 -13.96
C ILE A 34 5.79 18.21 -13.49
N LEU A 35 6.18 18.55 -12.26
CA LEU A 35 5.97 19.90 -11.71
C LEU A 35 6.75 20.96 -12.50
N SER A 36 7.95 20.63 -12.99
CA SER A 36 8.78 21.55 -13.79
C SER A 36 8.21 21.86 -15.18
N LYS A 37 7.33 20.98 -15.69
CA LYS A 37 6.66 21.15 -16.99
C LYS A 37 5.34 21.92 -16.88
N LEU A 38 4.89 22.27 -15.67
CA LEU A 38 3.65 23.02 -15.48
C LEU A 38 3.78 24.46 -16.01
N LYS A 39 2.74 24.93 -16.67
CA LYS A 39 2.67 26.30 -17.18
C LYS A 39 2.18 27.28 -16.11
N ALA A 40 2.37 28.58 -16.34
CA ALA A 40 1.82 29.61 -15.49
C ALA A 40 0.29 29.48 -15.38
N GLY A 41 -0.23 29.39 -14.15
CA GLY A 41 -1.66 29.19 -13.89
C GLY A 41 -2.09 27.72 -13.76
N GLU A 42 -1.18 26.76 -13.98
CA GLU A 42 -1.37 25.34 -13.71
C GLU A 42 -0.79 24.98 -12.33
N ASN A 43 -1.60 24.35 -11.47
CA ASN A 43 -1.19 24.00 -10.12
C ASN A 43 -1.57 22.55 -9.81
N ILE A 44 -0.60 21.76 -9.34
CA ILE A 44 -0.80 20.40 -8.85
C ILE A 44 -0.56 20.39 -7.34
N PHE A 45 -1.51 19.85 -6.59
CA PHE A 45 -1.41 19.65 -5.16
C PHE A 45 -1.52 18.17 -4.84
N ILE A 46 -0.54 17.60 -4.13
CA ILE A 46 -0.59 16.23 -3.62
C ILE A 46 -0.81 16.30 -2.11
N GLN A 47 -1.70 15.46 -1.60
CA GLN A 47 -2.01 15.37 -0.18
C GLN A 47 -1.96 13.91 0.27
N TYR A 48 -1.15 13.70 1.31
CA TYR A 48 -1.07 12.46 2.06
C TYR A 48 -1.88 12.64 3.35
N LEU A 49 -2.88 11.79 3.56
CA LEU A 49 -3.58 11.66 4.83
C LEU A 49 -3.08 10.38 5.50
N ILE A 50 -2.47 10.53 6.67
CA ILE A 50 -1.88 9.44 7.43
C ILE A 50 -2.51 9.47 8.82
N ALA A 51 -3.03 8.32 9.26
CA ALA A 51 -3.61 8.13 10.58
C ALA A 51 -3.12 6.81 11.19
N PRO A 52 -3.06 6.71 12.53
CA PRO A 52 -2.76 5.44 13.18
C PRO A 52 -3.77 4.37 12.76
N THR A 53 -3.27 3.16 12.48
CA THR A 53 -4.12 2.05 12.07
C THR A 53 -4.89 1.52 13.26
N ALA A 54 -6.20 1.78 13.32
CA ALA A 54 -7.12 1.12 14.24
C ALA A 54 -7.63 -0.23 13.68
N GLU A 55 -7.27 -0.56 12.44
CA GLU A 55 -7.78 -1.71 11.71
C GLU A 55 -7.17 -3.02 12.23
N LYS A 56 -8.00 -3.85 12.83
CA LYS A 56 -7.63 -5.16 13.35
C LYS A 56 -7.72 -6.18 12.22
N GLY A 57 -6.69 -7.03 12.10
CA GLY A 57 -6.72 -8.20 11.20
C GLY A 57 -5.90 -8.11 9.92
N TRP A 58 -5.38 -6.95 9.50
CA TRP A 58 -4.50 -6.89 8.32
C TRP A 58 -3.21 -7.73 8.50
N ARG A 59 -2.66 -7.72 9.72
CA ARG A 59 -1.52 -8.57 10.11
C ARG A 59 -1.88 -10.05 10.12
N GLU A 60 -3.07 -10.40 10.62
CA GLU A 60 -3.56 -11.78 10.63
C GLU A 60 -3.74 -12.31 9.21
N LYS A 61 -4.33 -11.51 8.30
CA LYS A 61 -4.44 -11.83 6.87
C LYS A 61 -3.07 -12.06 6.22
N GLY A 62 -2.08 -11.24 6.56
CA GLY A 62 -0.71 -11.42 6.09
C GLY A 62 -0.07 -12.71 6.62
N GLN A 63 -0.30 -13.06 7.88
CA GLN A 63 0.16 -14.34 8.45
C GLN A 63 -0.55 -15.54 7.82
N GLU A 64 -1.84 -15.44 7.53
CA GLU A 64 -2.59 -16.45 6.79
C GLU A 64 -2.05 -16.63 5.37
N ALA A 65 -1.68 -15.53 4.70
CA ALA A 65 -1.04 -15.57 3.38
C ALA A 65 0.32 -16.29 3.44
N ILE A 66 1.14 -15.99 4.45
CA ILE A 66 2.42 -16.70 4.68
C ILE A 66 2.18 -18.20 4.94
N ASN A 67 1.20 -18.54 5.77
CA ASN A 67 0.89 -19.93 6.09
C ASN A 67 0.42 -20.71 4.84
N LYS A 68 -0.40 -20.10 4.00
CA LYS A 68 -0.83 -20.66 2.70
C LYS A 68 0.36 -20.92 1.79
N LEU A 69 1.28 -19.96 1.68
CA LEU A 69 2.47 -20.09 0.83
C LEU A 69 3.44 -21.15 1.38
N THR A 70 3.66 -21.18 2.68
CA THR A 70 4.55 -22.16 3.34
C THR A 70 3.93 -23.55 3.52
N GLY A 71 2.69 -23.76 3.06
CA GLY A 71 1.97 -25.02 3.21
C GLY A 71 1.68 -25.40 4.66
N LYS A 72 1.85 -24.47 5.62
CA LYS A 72 1.40 -24.69 7.00
C LYS A 72 -0.13 -24.74 6.97
N LYS A 73 -0.70 -25.89 7.33
CA LYS A 73 -2.15 -26.07 7.46
C LYS A 73 -2.71 -24.87 8.22
N ILE A 74 -3.63 -24.16 7.58
CA ILE A 74 -4.37 -23.08 8.21
C ILE A 74 -5.05 -23.72 9.41
N GLU A 75 -4.60 -23.38 10.63
CA GLU A 75 -5.43 -23.56 11.80
C GLU A 75 -6.60 -22.58 11.62
N VAL A 76 -7.60 -23.00 10.87
CA VAL A 76 -8.88 -22.30 10.78
C VAL A 76 -9.30 -22.19 12.24
N LYS A 77 -9.24 -20.97 12.81
CA LYS A 77 -9.82 -20.68 14.12
C LYS A 77 -11.23 -21.25 14.04
N LYS A 78 -11.45 -22.39 14.70
CA LYS A 78 -12.71 -23.11 14.62
C LYS A 78 -13.78 -22.16 15.13
N THR A 79 -14.55 -21.60 14.19
CA THR A 79 -15.79 -20.92 14.48
C THR A 79 -16.63 -21.88 15.31
N TRP A 80 -16.95 -21.47 16.54
CA TRP A 80 -17.57 -22.24 17.61
C TRP A 80 -18.80 -23.09 17.19
N PHE A 81 -19.47 -22.75 16.08
CA PHE A 81 -20.65 -23.45 15.58
C PHE A 81 -20.38 -24.76 14.81
N GLY A 82 -19.15 -25.02 14.34
CA GLY A 82 -18.87 -26.20 13.50
C GLY A 82 -18.51 -27.49 14.26
N ASN A 83 -18.18 -27.40 15.56
CA ASN A 83 -17.61 -28.51 16.32
C ASN A 83 -18.65 -29.37 17.08
N ILE A 84 -19.92 -28.97 17.11
CA ILE A 84 -20.92 -29.66 17.93
C ILE A 84 -21.44 -30.92 17.22
N TYR A 85 -21.53 -30.92 15.89
CA TYR A 85 -22.07 -32.07 15.14
C TYR A 85 -21.10 -33.25 15.05
N GLY A 86 -19.78 -33.00 14.90
CA GLY A 86 -18.79 -34.07 14.80
C GLY A 86 -18.53 -34.81 16.12
N GLY A 87 -18.51 -34.09 17.24
CA GLY A 87 -18.21 -34.69 18.55
C GLY A 87 -19.35 -35.54 19.12
N VAL A 88 -20.61 -35.25 18.76
CA VAL A 88 -21.78 -36.00 19.25
C VAL A 88 -21.90 -37.35 18.55
N GLU A 89 -21.55 -37.45 17.26
CA GLU A 89 -21.66 -38.70 16.51
C GLU A 89 -20.59 -39.75 16.92
N GLU A 90 -19.34 -39.31 17.16
CA GLU A 90 -18.29 -40.15 17.72
C GLU A 90 -18.59 -40.57 19.17
N PHE A 91 -19.18 -39.67 19.96
CA PHE A 91 -19.60 -39.99 21.33
C PHE A 91 -20.71 -41.05 21.36
N ILE A 92 -21.75 -40.92 20.51
CA ILE A 92 -22.84 -41.90 20.45
C ILE A 92 -22.35 -43.27 19.94
N LYS A 93 -21.50 -43.31 18.90
CA LYS A 93 -20.91 -44.57 18.41
C LYS A 93 -20.07 -45.26 19.49
N ASN A 94 -19.20 -44.52 20.18
CA ASN A 94 -18.38 -45.09 21.27
C ASN A 94 -19.20 -45.46 22.51
N PHE A 95 -20.31 -44.77 22.79
CA PHE A 95 -21.21 -45.08 23.91
C PHE A 95 -21.94 -46.43 23.70
N PHE A 96 -22.34 -46.75 22.47
CA PHE A 96 -22.98 -48.05 22.17
C PHE A 96 -21.98 -49.20 21.95
N VAL A 97 -20.78 -48.92 21.44
CA VAL A 97 -19.74 -49.96 21.21
C VAL A 97 -18.92 -50.26 22.47
N GLY A 98 -18.86 -49.32 23.42
CA GLY A 98 -18.08 -49.43 24.67
C GLY A 98 -18.58 -50.47 25.68
N ILE A 99 -19.69 -51.17 25.41
CA ILE A 99 -20.18 -52.29 26.23
C ILE A 99 -19.45 -53.61 25.86
N ALA A 100 -18.82 -53.71 24.69
CA ALA A 100 -18.16 -54.94 24.24
C ALA A 100 -16.65 -54.80 23.94
N ILE A 101 -16.14 -53.61 23.61
CA ILE A 101 -14.73 -53.40 23.25
C ILE A 101 -14.26 -52.05 23.80
N TYR A 102 -13.06 -52.00 24.41
CA TYR A 102 -12.47 -50.75 24.90
C TYR A 102 -12.28 -49.75 23.74
N PRO A 103 -12.74 -48.49 23.88
CA PRO A 103 -12.58 -47.49 22.82
C PRO A 103 -11.11 -47.12 22.65
N THR A 104 -10.55 -47.39 21.47
CA THR A 104 -9.24 -46.90 21.07
C THR A 104 -9.39 -45.50 20.49
N TRP A 105 -8.97 -44.50 21.25
CA TRP A 105 -8.81 -43.14 20.75
C TRP A 105 -7.60 -43.14 19.82
N GLU A 106 -7.84 -43.16 18.51
CA GLU A 106 -6.78 -42.86 17.55
C GLU A 106 -6.33 -41.42 17.79
N ASN A 107 -5.20 -41.26 18.48
CA ASN A 107 -4.47 -40.01 18.43
C ASN A 107 -4.18 -39.74 16.95
N PRO A 108 -4.66 -38.62 16.37
CA PRO A 108 -4.34 -38.30 15.00
C PRO A 108 -2.82 -38.27 14.92
N LYS A 109 -2.25 -39.15 14.09
CA LYS A 109 -0.82 -39.19 13.82
C LYS A 109 -0.39 -37.76 13.53
N LYS A 110 0.41 -37.20 14.44
CA LYS A 110 1.25 -36.05 14.12
C LYS A 110 2.26 -36.59 13.12
N GLU A 111 1.89 -36.58 11.85
CA GLU A 111 2.89 -36.55 10.80
C GLU A 111 3.74 -35.31 11.08
N ASP A 112 4.96 -35.58 11.53
CA ASP A 112 6.00 -34.58 11.66
C ASP A 112 6.11 -33.86 10.32
N ALA A 113 5.54 -32.66 10.23
CA ALA A 113 5.71 -31.76 9.09
C ALA A 113 7.14 -31.18 9.11
N LYS A 114 8.14 -32.05 9.10
CA LYS A 114 9.52 -31.72 8.74
C LYS A 114 9.59 -31.72 7.23
N THR A 115 9.23 -30.57 6.62
CA THR A 115 9.75 -29.98 5.37
C THR A 115 8.67 -29.15 4.70
N THR A 116 8.81 -27.82 4.67
CA THR A 116 8.18 -27.00 3.60
C THR A 116 8.79 -25.60 3.41
N ALA A 117 9.51 -25.03 4.39
CA ALA A 117 10.23 -23.75 4.15
C ALA A 117 11.38 -23.90 3.12
N ALA A 118 11.97 -25.09 3.01
CA ALA A 118 13.09 -25.36 2.10
C ALA A 118 12.68 -25.44 0.62
N ASN A 119 11.42 -25.81 0.33
CA ASN A 119 10.94 -26.10 -1.04
C ASN A 119 10.24 -24.91 -1.72
N LEU A 120 10.19 -23.74 -1.09
CA LEU A 120 9.65 -22.54 -1.74
C LEU A 120 10.53 -22.14 -2.92
N SER A 121 9.90 -21.77 -4.04
CA SER A 121 10.61 -21.17 -5.15
C SER A 121 11.29 -19.86 -4.70
N PRO A 122 12.41 -19.44 -5.31
CA PRO A 122 13.08 -18.19 -4.94
C PRO A 122 12.14 -16.97 -4.97
N GLY A 123 11.19 -16.93 -5.91
CA GLY A 123 10.19 -15.87 -5.99
C GLY A 123 9.21 -15.87 -4.81
N GLU A 124 8.73 -17.03 -4.38
CA GLU A 124 7.84 -17.14 -3.23
C GLU A 124 8.55 -16.82 -1.91
N LYS A 125 9.84 -17.22 -1.77
CA LYS A 125 10.66 -16.85 -0.61
C LYS A 125 10.74 -15.32 -0.46
N ASN A 126 11.00 -14.61 -1.55
CA ASN A 126 11.06 -13.15 -1.54
C ASN A 126 9.71 -12.52 -1.16
N ILE A 127 8.59 -13.11 -1.60
CA ILE A 127 7.25 -12.61 -1.24
C ILE A 127 6.98 -12.83 0.25
N VAL A 128 7.29 -14.01 0.79
CA VAL A 128 7.13 -14.30 2.22
C VAL A 128 7.97 -13.34 3.06
N GLU A 129 9.24 -13.17 2.73
CA GLU A 129 10.14 -12.24 3.42
C GLU A 129 9.61 -10.80 3.37
N ALA A 130 9.12 -10.35 2.21
CA ALA A 130 8.56 -9.02 2.06
C ALA A 130 7.30 -8.80 2.92
N ILE A 131 6.43 -9.82 3.02
CA ILE A 131 5.24 -9.77 3.88
C ILE A 131 5.65 -9.73 5.37
N GLU A 132 6.57 -10.59 5.79
CA GLU A 132 7.08 -10.62 7.18
C GLU A 132 7.70 -9.27 7.57
N ASN A 133 8.52 -8.69 6.67
CA ASN A 133 9.13 -7.38 6.85
C ASN A 133 8.12 -6.23 6.89
N LYS A 134 6.96 -6.36 6.24
CA LYS A 134 5.88 -5.35 6.31
C LYS A 134 5.11 -5.46 7.61
N ILE A 135 4.75 -6.68 8.03
CA ILE A 135 3.95 -6.94 9.23
C ILE A 135 4.70 -6.56 10.51
N SER A 136 6.02 -6.79 10.54
CA SER A 136 6.88 -6.51 11.69
C SER A 136 6.99 -5.02 12.03
N LYS A 137 6.70 -4.15 11.05
CA LYS A 137 6.81 -2.69 11.20
C LYS A 137 5.49 -2.05 11.65
N LEU A 138 5.61 -0.82 12.12
CA LEU A 138 4.45 0.03 12.38
C LEU A 138 3.80 0.40 11.05
N ALA A 139 2.47 0.33 11.02
CA ALA A 139 1.70 0.62 9.83
C ALA A 139 0.60 1.64 10.09
N PHE A 140 0.31 2.44 9.08
CA PHE A 140 -0.60 3.57 9.14
C PHE A 140 -1.64 3.45 8.04
N LYS A 141 -2.87 3.82 8.42
CA LYS A 141 -3.97 3.99 7.50
C LYS A 141 -3.70 5.22 6.66
N THR A 142 -3.59 5.01 5.35
CA THR A 142 -3.12 6.03 4.43
C THR A 142 -4.12 6.27 3.30
N ASN A 143 -4.23 7.54 2.90
CA ASN A 143 -4.93 7.98 1.70
C ASN A 143 -4.06 8.99 0.96
N ILE A 144 -3.80 8.73 -0.32
CA ILE A 144 -3.08 9.65 -1.20
C ILE A 144 -4.07 10.20 -2.19
N ARG A 145 -4.09 11.52 -2.35
CA ARG A 145 -4.94 12.22 -3.32
C ARG A 145 -4.20 13.39 -3.92
N TYR A 146 -4.55 13.74 -5.14
CA TYR A 146 -3.99 14.91 -5.79
C TYR A 146 -5.09 15.70 -6.51
N ILE A 147 -4.87 17.01 -6.64
CA ILE A 147 -5.74 17.93 -7.36
C ILE A 147 -4.90 18.65 -8.40
N TYR A 148 -5.43 18.72 -9.61
CA TYR A 148 -4.94 19.61 -10.65
C TYR A 148 -5.93 20.77 -10.85
N ILE A 149 -5.46 21.99 -10.65
CA ILE A 149 -6.24 23.22 -10.83
C ILE A 149 -5.55 24.04 -11.92
N ALA A 150 -6.27 24.29 -13.01
CA ALA A 150 -5.85 25.20 -14.06
C ALA A 150 -7.06 25.98 -14.57
N ARG A 151 -6.80 27.13 -15.22
CA ARG A 151 -7.84 27.83 -15.98
C ARG A 151 -8.29 26.95 -17.15
N SER A 152 -9.54 27.11 -17.59
CA SER A 152 -10.15 26.26 -18.63
C SER A 152 -9.43 26.31 -19.98
N ASP A 153 -8.80 27.43 -20.30
CA ASP A 153 -8.00 27.66 -21.51
C ASP A 153 -6.63 26.96 -21.47
N SER A 154 -6.02 26.81 -20.28
CA SER A 154 -4.74 26.11 -20.11
C SER A 154 -4.90 24.67 -19.60
N PHE A 155 -6.12 24.18 -19.37
CA PHE A 155 -6.31 22.88 -18.73
C PHE A 155 -5.85 21.73 -19.63
N ASN A 156 -4.70 21.15 -19.31
CA ASN A 156 -4.21 19.92 -19.94
C ASN A 156 -4.46 18.69 -19.04
N SER A 157 -5.33 17.78 -19.47
CA SER A 157 -5.59 16.53 -18.75
C SER A 157 -4.39 15.58 -18.72
N ALA A 158 -3.41 15.73 -19.63
CA ALA A 158 -2.20 14.90 -19.64
C ALA A 158 -1.39 15.03 -18.34
N ASN A 159 -1.44 16.19 -17.68
CA ASN A 159 -0.77 16.41 -16.40
C ASN A 159 -1.31 15.50 -15.29
N LEU A 160 -2.63 15.20 -15.29
CA LEU A 160 -3.23 14.25 -14.35
C LEU A 160 -2.73 12.82 -14.59
N THR A 161 -2.66 12.42 -15.85
CA THR A 161 -2.13 11.10 -16.24
C THR A 161 -0.65 10.99 -15.89
N ALA A 162 0.11 12.07 -16.05
CA ALA A 162 1.52 12.11 -15.68
C ALA A 162 1.73 11.88 -14.17
N VAL A 163 0.95 12.58 -13.32
CA VAL A 163 0.99 12.37 -11.86
C VAL A 163 0.60 10.95 -11.48
N THR A 164 -0.39 10.36 -12.16
CA THR A 164 -0.72 8.95 -11.94
C THR A 164 0.41 8.02 -12.39
N GLY A 165 1.09 8.39 -13.47
CA GLY A 165 2.23 7.67 -14.03
C GLY A 165 3.45 7.65 -13.11
N SER A 166 3.75 8.74 -12.40
CA SER A 166 4.89 8.77 -11.47
C SER A 166 4.74 7.80 -10.31
N PHE A 167 3.52 7.52 -9.84
CA PHE A 167 3.29 6.47 -8.84
C PHE A 167 3.60 5.05 -9.33
N ARG A 168 3.69 4.81 -10.65
CA ARG A 168 3.98 3.48 -11.19
C ARG A 168 5.39 2.98 -10.87
N GLN A 169 6.34 3.88 -10.58
CA GLN A 169 7.71 3.49 -10.22
C GLN A 169 7.79 2.71 -8.89
N PHE A 170 6.79 2.87 -8.02
CA PHE A 170 6.70 2.14 -6.75
C PHE A 170 6.07 0.75 -6.92
N ASN A 171 5.59 0.43 -8.12
CA ASN A 171 4.98 -0.85 -8.40
C ASN A 171 6.05 -1.93 -8.54
N SER A 172 5.75 -3.12 -8.04
CA SER A 172 6.52 -4.33 -8.31
C SER A 172 5.58 -5.40 -8.87
N VAL A 173 6.07 -6.19 -9.81
CA VAL A 173 5.29 -7.27 -10.45
C VAL A 173 4.87 -8.31 -9.41
N ASN A 174 5.79 -8.69 -8.54
CA ASN A 174 5.57 -9.73 -7.53
C ASN A 174 4.84 -9.18 -6.29
N LEU A 175 5.03 -7.90 -5.96
CA LEU A 175 4.45 -7.26 -4.77
C LEU A 175 3.22 -6.41 -5.14
N ASN A 176 3.01 -5.29 -4.45
CA ASN A 176 1.87 -4.42 -4.64
C ASN A 176 2.16 -3.26 -5.61
N ALA A 177 1.08 -2.59 -6.01
CA ALA A 177 1.09 -1.48 -6.96
C ALA A 177 0.03 -0.44 -6.58
N PHE A 178 0.28 0.83 -6.89
CA PHE A 178 -0.74 1.86 -6.77
C PHE A 178 -1.75 1.78 -7.92
N LYS A 179 -3.03 1.88 -7.57
CA LYS A 179 -4.15 1.95 -8.50
C LYS A 179 -5.05 3.15 -8.19
N GLY A 180 -5.54 3.83 -9.22
CA GLY A 180 -6.56 4.88 -9.08
C GLY A 180 -7.83 4.36 -8.40
N ASN A 181 -8.55 5.23 -7.69
CA ASN A 181 -9.83 4.86 -7.08
C ASN A 181 -10.98 5.43 -7.92
N ASP A 182 -11.55 4.58 -8.78
CA ASP A 182 -12.60 4.95 -9.75
C ASP A 182 -13.84 5.57 -9.05
N ASP A 183 -14.13 5.15 -7.81
CA ASP A 183 -15.25 5.68 -7.00
C ASP A 183 -15.06 7.14 -6.58
N GLU A 184 -13.81 7.57 -6.44
CA GLU A 184 -13.42 8.92 -6.02
C GLU A 184 -12.92 9.77 -7.19
N GLU A 185 -12.91 9.21 -8.40
CA GLU A 185 -12.51 9.94 -9.60
C GLU A 185 -13.57 10.97 -9.99
N THR A 186 -13.10 12.15 -10.40
CA THR A 186 -13.98 13.26 -10.79
C THR A 186 -14.51 13.13 -12.22
N SER A 187 -13.85 12.33 -13.05
CA SER A 187 -14.31 11.99 -14.39
C SER A 187 -15.47 10.99 -14.30
N ILE A 188 -16.35 11.03 -15.30
CA ILE A 188 -17.50 10.13 -15.41
C ILE A 188 -17.51 9.57 -16.82
N ASP A 189 -17.83 8.28 -16.92
CA ASP A 189 -17.91 7.59 -18.19
C ASP A 189 -18.85 8.27 -19.18
N ARG A 190 -18.48 8.16 -20.45
CA ARG A 190 -19.17 8.84 -21.56
C ARG A 190 -20.61 8.36 -21.74
N GLU A 191 -20.94 7.17 -21.24
CA GLU A 191 -22.24 6.52 -21.40
C GLU A 191 -23.37 7.18 -20.58
N ILE A 192 -23.06 8.00 -19.57
CA ILE A 192 -24.06 8.61 -18.66
C ILE A 192 -24.57 9.98 -19.21
N GLN A 193 -24.71 10.10 -20.52
CA GLN A 193 -25.36 11.28 -21.12
C GLN A 193 -26.88 11.24 -20.89
N PRO A 194 -27.55 12.37 -20.61
CA PRO A 194 -27.13 13.77 -20.76
C PRO A 194 -26.65 14.48 -19.48
N PHE A 195 -26.73 13.83 -18.31
CA PHE A 195 -26.48 14.48 -17.01
C PHE A 195 -25.00 14.53 -16.59
N ARG A 196 -24.10 14.07 -17.44
CA ARG A 196 -22.66 13.97 -17.19
C ARG A 196 -22.05 15.24 -16.56
N LYS A 197 -22.24 16.41 -17.17
CA LYS A 197 -21.67 17.68 -16.66
C LYS A 197 -22.15 18.00 -15.23
N ARG A 198 -23.41 17.70 -14.94
CA ARG A 198 -24.01 17.91 -13.61
C ARG A 198 -23.38 16.97 -12.58
N PHE A 199 -23.23 15.70 -12.91
CA PHE A 199 -22.60 14.73 -12.01
C PHE A 199 -21.10 14.99 -11.81
N GLU A 200 -20.36 15.34 -12.86
CA GLU A 200 -18.95 15.72 -12.76
C GLU A 200 -18.78 16.92 -11.83
N PHE A 201 -19.63 17.94 -11.96
CA PHE A 201 -19.61 19.10 -11.07
C PHE A 201 -19.86 18.71 -9.60
N ILE A 202 -20.86 17.84 -9.34
CA ILE A 202 -21.15 17.34 -7.99
C ILE A 202 -19.96 16.56 -7.42
N ARG A 203 -19.34 15.67 -8.21
CA ARG A 203 -18.15 14.90 -7.80
C ARG A 203 -16.97 15.83 -7.51
N LYS A 204 -16.67 16.80 -8.38
CA LYS A 204 -15.62 17.81 -8.16
C LYS A 204 -15.85 18.59 -6.87
N LYS A 205 -17.08 19.05 -6.62
CA LYS A 205 -17.44 19.77 -5.38
C LYS A 205 -17.29 18.89 -4.15
N LYS A 206 -17.73 17.62 -4.21
CA LYS A 206 -17.56 16.64 -3.14
C LYS A 206 -16.08 16.37 -2.85
N PHE A 207 -15.28 16.21 -3.90
CA PHE A 207 -13.84 15.97 -3.80
C PHE A 207 -13.13 17.14 -3.13
N ILE A 208 -13.34 18.38 -3.60
CA ILE A 208 -12.74 19.59 -3.00
C ILE A 208 -13.16 19.72 -1.53
N LYS A 209 -14.45 19.50 -1.21
CA LYS A 209 -14.93 19.56 0.19
C LYS A 209 -14.23 18.52 1.07
N ARG A 210 -14.00 17.30 0.57
CA ARG A 210 -13.24 16.25 1.30
C ARG A 210 -11.74 16.60 1.39
N TYR A 211 -11.19 17.21 0.35
CA TYR A 211 -9.82 17.69 0.30
C TYR A 211 -9.54 18.72 1.40
N ILE A 212 -10.34 19.78 1.45
CA ILE A 212 -10.23 20.86 2.44
C ILE A 212 -10.43 20.32 3.85
N ASN A 213 -11.48 19.51 4.08
CA ASN A 213 -11.80 18.99 5.40
C ASN A 213 -10.90 17.82 5.85
N ARG A 214 -9.87 17.45 5.08
CA ARG A 214 -8.93 16.35 5.40
C ARG A 214 -9.64 15.03 5.75
N ARG A 215 -10.81 14.79 5.15
CA ARG A 215 -11.59 13.57 5.41
C ARG A 215 -10.98 12.40 4.65
N PHE A 216 -10.85 11.26 5.32
CA PHE A 216 -10.53 9.99 4.69
C PHE A 216 -11.68 9.57 3.76
N VAL A 217 -11.32 8.96 2.63
CA VAL A 217 -12.27 8.21 1.79
C VAL A 217 -12.57 6.86 2.42
N GLU A 218 -13.62 6.19 1.96
CA GLU A 218 -14.06 4.90 2.50
C GLU A 218 -13.02 3.80 2.24
N LYS A 219 -12.55 3.70 0.99
CA LYS A 219 -11.51 2.75 0.58
C LYS A 219 -10.13 3.32 0.88
N THR A 220 -9.56 2.89 2.00
CA THR A 220 -8.20 3.24 2.43
C THR A 220 -7.27 2.06 2.25
N PHE A 221 -5.96 2.29 2.35
CA PHE A 221 -4.96 1.23 2.31
C PHE A 221 -3.92 1.44 3.39
N ILE A 222 -3.17 0.38 3.71
CA ILE A 222 -2.22 0.38 4.82
C ILE A 222 -0.79 0.38 4.28
N LEU A 223 -0.01 1.35 4.76
CA LEU A 223 1.42 1.46 4.46
C LEU A 223 2.23 1.40 5.76
N ASN A 224 3.35 0.71 5.73
CA ASN A 224 4.32 0.72 6.81
C ASN A 224 5.19 2.00 6.79
N THR A 225 6.06 2.14 7.79
CA THR A 225 6.99 3.26 7.90
C THR A 225 7.93 3.41 6.71
N GLU A 226 8.42 2.32 6.13
CA GLU A 226 9.35 2.37 5.00
C GLU A 226 8.66 2.75 3.69
N GLU A 227 7.49 2.19 3.43
CA GLU A 227 6.65 2.53 2.29
C GLU A 227 6.28 4.01 2.34
N LEU A 228 5.91 4.52 3.52
CA LEU A 228 5.66 5.95 3.73
C LEU A 228 6.90 6.81 3.50
N ALA A 229 8.05 6.41 4.03
CA ALA A 229 9.32 7.12 3.82
C ALA A 229 9.74 7.14 2.35
N THR A 230 9.34 6.14 1.56
CA THR A 230 9.67 6.04 0.13
C THR A 230 8.82 6.96 -0.75
N ILE A 231 7.57 7.22 -0.35
CA ILE A 231 6.63 8.06 -1.11
C ILE A 231 6.55 9.50 -0.61
N TYR A 232 7.07 9.76 0.58
CA TYR A 232 7.08 11.06 1.23
C TYR A 232 8.45 11.32 1.86
N HIS A 233 9.33 11.90 1.05
CA HIS A 233 10.61 12.44 1.48
C HIS A 233 10.97 13.63 0.61
N TYR A 234 11.87 14.48 1.10
CA TYR A 234 12.44 15.53 0.28
C TYR A 234 13.42 14.92 -0.72
N PRO A 235 13.44 15.42 -1.96
CA PRO A 235 14.36 14.92 -2.98
C PRO A 235 15.81 15.06 -2.52
N ILE A 236 16.61 14.01 -2.75
CA ILE A 236 18.02 13.98 -2.37
C ILE A 236 18.80 14.98 -3.22
N PHE A 237 19.66 15.80 -2.59
CA PHE A 237 20.46 16.84 -3.26
C PHE A 237 21.28 16.35 -4.45
N ALA A 238 21.70 15.09 -4.43
CA ALA A 238 22.49 14.45 -5.48
C ALA A 238 21.71 14.20 -6.78
N VAL A 239 20.37 14.18 -6.73
CA VAL A 239 19.57 14.10 -7.95
C VAL A 239 19.45 15.51 -8.51
N GLU A 240 20.34 15.80 -9.46
CA GLU A 240 20.21 16.97 -10.31
C GLU A 240 18.91 16.81 -11.12
N ALA A 241 17.82 17.41 -10.67
CA ALA A 241 16.68 17.68 -11.52
C ALA A 241 17.05 18.93 -12.34
N PRO A 242 17.52 18.79 -13.60
CA PRO A 242 18.13 19.90 -14.35
C PRO A 242 17.15 21.04 -14.63
N THR A 243 15.85 20.74 -14.61
CA THR A 243 14.79 21.71 -14.90
C THR A 243 14.37 22.54 -13.69
N LEU A 244 14.78 22.16 -12.47
CA LEU A 244 14.32 22.84 -11.26
C LEU A 244 15.35 23.88 -10.80
N ARG A 245 14.98 25.16 -10.90
CA ARG A 245 15.81 26.25 -10.38
C ARG A 245 15.90 26.11 -8.86
N ARG A 246 17.07 25.74 -8.35
CA ARG A 246 17.35 25.69 -6.91
C ARG A 246 17.47 27.12 -6.39
N VAL A 247 16.76 27.41 -5.30
CA VAL A 247 16.98 28.64 -4.53
C VAL A 247 18.02 28.30 -3.48
N GLU A 248 19.20 28.87 -3.60
CA GLU A 248 20.23 28.69 -2.58
C GLU A 248 19.74 29.29 -1.27
N ALA A 249 19.98 28.58 -0.17
CA ALA A 249 19.78 29.16 1.14
C ALA A 249 20.70 30.38 1.27
N LYS A 250 20.15 31.54 1.66
CA LYS A 250 20.98 32.69 2.03
C LYS A 250 21.87 32.28 3.20
N LYS A 251 23.15 32.02 2.93
CA LYS A 251 24.16 31.84 3.96
C LYS A 251 24.41 33.22 4.55
N ALA A 252 24.13 33.39 5.84
CA ALA A 252 24.65 34.54 6.57
C ALA A 252 26.17 34.38 6.67
N GLU A 253 26.90 35.47 6.46
CA GLU A 253 28.33 35.47 6.76
C GLU A 253 28.51 35.22 8.27
N PRO A 254 29.56 34.49 8.68
CA PRO A 254 29.87 34.29 10.08
C PRO A 254 29.95 35.65 10.81
N PRO A 255 29.48 35.74 12.08
CA PRO A 255 29.60 36.97 12.86
C PRO A 255 31.06 37.43 12.93
N VAL A 256 31.28 38.73 12.77
CA VAL A 256 32.62 39.36 12.75
C VAL A 256 33.40 39.14 14.07
N SER A 257 32.74 38.64 15.11
CA SER A 257 33.31 38.37 16.44
C SER A 257 33.90 36.96 16.62
N LEU A 258 33.96 36.13 15.57
CA LEU A 258 34.62 34.83 15.67
C LEU A 258 36.15 35.03 15.73
N PRO A 259 36.85 34.42 16.71
CA PRO A 259 38.30 34.40 16.71
C PRO A 259 38.79 33.65 15.46
N ILE A 260 39.79 34.24 14.79
CA ILE A 260 40.55 33.62 13.70
C ILE A 260 41.40 32.48 14.26
#